data_AF-A0A1V6B930-F1
#
_entry.id   AF-A0A1V6B930-F1
#
_cell.length_a   1.000
_cell.length_b   1.000
_cell.length_c   1.000
_cell.angle_alpha   90.00
_cell.angle_beta   90.00
_cell.angle_gamma   90.00
#
_symmetry.space_group_name_H-M   'P 1'
#
loop_
_entity.id
_entity.type
_entity.pdbx_description
1 polymer ?
#
loop_
_entity_poly.entity_id
_entity_poly.type
_entity_poly.pdbx_seq_one_letter_code
_entity_poly.pdbx_strand_id
1 'polypeptide(L)'
;MSRVTLTQIEEALRKYVPERAIPYCIEWISENKISLKITRSRNSKYGDYRPPQDGHGHRISINHDLNPYAFLITFIHEVAHLNQWKIRKRITVPHGKEWKNEYKKLMMPILREHIFPPDIVKALNDYMQNPAATSCTDHHLLRTLRNYDKPEDRWLTLEEIETGARFKIRTGRVFIKQHQLRKNFCCIEVKSKSIYFINPVTEVMPL
;
A
#
# COMPACT_ATOMS: atom_id res chain seq x y z
N MET A 1 16.91 12.10 24.77
CA MET A 1 16.13 12.21 23.52
C MET A 1 14.75 12.73 23.86
N SER A 2 14.35 13.90 23.35
CA SER A 2 13.02 14.46 23.57
C SER A 2 11.95 13.48 23.07
N ARG A 3 10.95 13.18 23.89
CA ARG A 3 9.79 12.39 23.44
C ARG A 3 9.06 13.18 22.37
N VAL A 4 8.82 12.57 21.21
CA VAL A 4 7.98 13.18 20.16
C VAL A 4 6.59 13.43 20.74
N THR A 5 6.07 14.64 20.59
CA THR A 5 4.75 15.03 21.09
C THR A 5 3.64 14.62 20.13
N LEU A 6 2.40 14.52 20.61
CA LEU A 6 1.24 14.23 19.74
C LEU A 6 1.07 15.28 18.64
N THR A 7 1.30 16.56 18.96
CA THR A 7 1.28 17.67 17.99
C THR A 7 2.30 17.50 16.87
N GLN A 8 3.51 17.04 17.19
CA GLN A 8 4.54 16.76 16.18
C GLN A 8 4.15 15.59 15.26
N ILE A 9 3.47 14.57 15.81
CA ILE A 9 2.95 13.44 15.01
C ILE A 9 1.82 13.92 14.09
N GLU A 10 0.91 14.74 14.63
CA GLU A 10 -0.18 15.34 13.86
C GLU A 10 0.34 16.13 12.66
N GLU A 11 1.25 17.07 12.91
CA GLU A 11 1.82 17.93 11.87
C GLU A 11 2.58 17.11 10.81
N ALA A 12 3.28 16.06 11.22
CA ALA A 12 3.92 15.14 10.30
C ALA A 12 2.91 14.40 9.41
N LEU A 13 1.77 13.96 9.97
CA LEU A 13 0.75 13.19 9.24
C LEU A 13 -0.09 14.02 8.27
N ARG A 14 -0.24 15.34 8.50
CA ARG A 14 -1.02 16.25 7.63
C ARG A 14 -0.62 16.19 6.15
N LYS A 15 0.62 15.82 5.85
CA LYS A 15 1.13 15.69 4.47
C LYS A 15 0.81 14.34 3.81
N TYR A 16 0.42 13.33 4.59
CA TYR A 16 0.36 11.94 4.15
C TYR A 16 -1.01 11.30 4.28
N VAL A 17 -1.95 11.88 5.02
CA VAL A 17 -3.32 11.35 5.13
C VAL A 17 -4.34 12.49 5.01
N PRO A 18 -5.59 12.20 4.61
CA PRO A 18 -6.66 13.19 4.66
C PRO A 18 -6.83 13.72 6.09
N GLU A 19 -7.14 15.02 6.22
CA GLU A 19 -7.20 15.70 7.52
C GLU A 19 -8.13 15.00 8.52
N ARG A 20 -9.31 14.55 8.06
CA ARG A 20 -10.29 13.83 8.88
C ARG A 20 -9.80 12.46 9.37
N ALA A 21 -8.77 11.87 8.77
CA ALA A 21 -8.20 10.59 9.18
C ALA A 21 -7.13 10.73 10.28
N ILE A 22 -6.61 11.94 10.48
CA ILE A 22 -5.51 12.20 11.40
C ILE A 22 -5.80 11.73 12.83
N PRO A 23 -6.98 12.01 13.44
CA PRO A 23 -7.26 11.57 14.80
C PRO A 23 -7.16 10.05 14.97
N TYR A 24 -7.68 9.27 14.01
CA TYR A 24 -7.57 7.80 14.00
C TYR A 24 -6.12 7.33 13.92
N CYS A 25 -5.31 7.96 13.07
CA CYS A 25 -3.90 7.60 12.94
C CYS A 25 -3.14 7.88 14.23
N ILE A 26 -3.37 9.04 14.87
CA ILE A 26 -2.73 9.41 16.14
C ILE A 26 -3.12 8.45 17.26
N GLU A 27 -4.40 8.11 17.36
CA GLU A 27 -4.91 7.13 18.31
C GLU A 27 -4.17 5.80 18.14
N TRP A 28 -4.18 5.21 16.95
CA TRP A 28 -3.51 3.92 16.72
C TRP A 28 -2.00 3.97 16.96
N ILE A 29 -1.33 5.07 16.60
CA ILE A 29 0.11 5.26 16.86
C ILE A 29 0.38 5.31 18.36
N SER A 30 -0.39 6.11 19.10
CA SER A 30 -0.17 6.35 20.53
C SER A 30 -0.49 5.11 21.37
N GLU A 31 -1.66 4.50 21.17
CA GLU A 31 -2.11 3.32 21.92
C GLU A 31 -1.18 2.11 21.75
N ASN A 32 -0.68 1.92 20.52
CA ASN A 32 0.18 0.79 20.19
C ASN A 32 1.67 1.13 20.26
N LYS A 33 2.03 2.36 20.65
CA LYS A 33 3.41 2.87 20.71
C LYS A 33 4.17 2.59 19.41
N ILE A 34 3.52 2.87 18.27
CA ILE A 34 4.05 2.60 16.94
C ILE A 34 5.18 3.59 16.64
N SER A 35 6.35 3.06 16.30
CA SER A 35 7.38 3.83 15.61
C SER A 35 7.05 3.85 14.12
N LEU A 36 6.37 4.90 13.66
CA LEU A 36 6.07 5.13 12.25
C LEU A 36 7.28 5.78 11.57
N LYS A 37 7.77 5.16 10.49
CA LYS A 37 8.86 5.68 9.66
C LYS A 37 8.37 5.91 8.24
N ILE A 38 8.44 7.14 7.79
CA ILE A 38 8.19 7.47 6.39
C ILE A 38 9.51 7.30 5.62
N THR A 39 9.50 6.45 4.60
CA THR A 39 10.71 6.00 3.91
C THR A 39 10.73 6.42 2.44
N ARG A 40 11.93 6.43 1.84
CA ARG A 40 12.09 6.45 0.38
C ARG A 40 11.28 5.34 -0.28
N SER A 41 10.81 5.61 -1.49
CA SER A 41 10.01 4.69 -2.29
C SER A 41 10.71 3.35 -2.50
N ARG A 42 9.96 2.28 -2.25
CA ARG A 42 10.37 0.89 -2.51
C ARG A 42 9.40 0.32 -3.53
N ASN A 43 9.94 -0.34 -4.56
CA ASN A 43 9.12 -0.94 -5.61
C ASN A 43 8.49 -2.29 -5.19
N SER A 44 9.05 -2.94 -4.16
CA SER A 44 8.60 -4.27 -3.73
C SER A 44 7.43 -4.23 -2.74
N LYS A 45 7.22 -3.10 -2.04
CA LYS A 45 6.14 -2.90 -1.08
C LYS A 45 5.94 -1.43 -0.74
N TYR A 46 4.70 -1.05 -0.49
CA TYR A 46 4.33 0.29 -0.04
C TYR A 46 4.43 0.46 1.48
N GLY A 47 4.11 -0.60 2.23
CA GLY A 47 4.14 -0.67 3.69
C GLY A 47 4.95 -1.85 4.21
N ASP A 48 5.33 -1.82 5.49
CA ASP A 48 5.89 -2.96 6.22
C ASP A 48 5.71 -2.78 7.73
N TYR A 49 5.05 -3.73 8.38
CA TYR A 49 5.01 -3.87 9.83
C TYR A 49 6.09 -4.83 10.35
N ARG A 50 6.74 -4.45 11.45
CA ARG A 50 7.67 -5.31 12.20
C ARG A 50 7.26 -5.38 13.68
N PRO A 51 7.14 -6.59 14.25
CA PRO A 51 6.80 -6.75 15.66
C PRO A 51 7.95 -6.33 16.59
N PRO A 52 7.69 -6.25 17.90
CA PRO A 52 8.71 -6.00 18.89
C PRO A 52 9.80 -7.08 18.83
N GLN A 53 11.05 -6.65 18.68
CA GLN A 53 12.21 -7.53 18.54
C GLN A 53 13.47 -6.72 18.88
N ASP A 54 14.45 -7.35 19.54
CA ASP A 54 15.78 -6.78 19.82
C ASP A 54 15.72 -5.41 20.52
N GLY A 55 14.86 -5.28 21.53
CA GLY A 55 14.67 -4.04 22.30
C GLY A 55 13.84 -2.96 21.59
N HIS A 56 13.47 -3.16 20.33
CA HIS A 56 12.58 -2.26 19.61
C HIS A 56 11.10 -2.64 19.79
N GLY A 57 10.23 -1.63 19.91
CA GLY A 57 8.77 -1.81 19.95
C GLY A 57 8.15 -2.07 18.57
N HIS A 58 6.85 -1.83 18.42
CA HIS A 58 6.17 -1.95 17.11
C HIS A 58 6.69 -0.93 16.11
N ARG A 59 7.00 -1.36 14.88
CA ARG A 59 7.53 -0.49 13.83
C ARG A 59 6.68 -0.63 12.57
N ILE A 60 6.30 0.49 11.97
CA ILE A 60 5.62 0.53 10.66
C ILE A 60 6.42 1.45 9.75
N SER A 61 6.66 1.04 8.50
CA SER A 61 7.31 1.88 7.50
C SER A 61 6.47 2.01 6.23
N ILE A 62 6.30 3.23 5.72
CA ILE A 62 5.48 3.52 4.53
C ILE A 62 6.26 4.41 3.56
N ASN A 63 6.12 4.18 2.26
CA ASN A 63 6.73 5.01 1.23
C ASN A 63 6.15 6.44 1.26
N HIS A 64 7.01 7.45 1.07
CA HIS A 64 6.63 8.87 1.20
C HIS A 64 5.82 9.44 0.02
N ASP A 65 5.81 8.75 -1.11
CA ASP A 65 5.31 9.22 -2.40
C ASP A 65 3.88 8.74 -2.71
N LEU A 66 3.28 7.99 -1.79
CA LEU A 66 1.87 7.61 -1.92
C LEU A 66 0.98 8.84 -1.81
N ASN A 67 -0.07 8.90 -2.64
CA ASN A 67 -1.14 9.86 -2.41
C ASN A 67 -1.81 9.64 -1.04
N PRO A 68 -2.49 10.65 -0.46
CA PRO A 68 -2.99 10.57 0.91
C PRO A 68 -3.93 9.38 1.19
N TYR A 69 -4.72 8.97 0.21
CA TYR A 69 -5.63 7.84 0.35
C TYR A 69 -4.87 6.50 0.31
N ALA A 70 -3.93 6.34 -0.62
CA ALA A 70 -3.10 5.17 -0.71
C ALA A 70 -2.23 4.98 0.55
N PHE A 71 -1.70 6.07 1.10
CA PHE A 71 -0.97 6.04 2.37
C PHE A 71 -1.86 5.59 3.53
N LEU A 72 -3.05 6.17 3.69
CA LEU A 72 -3.98 5.80 4.77
C LEU A 72 -4.37 4.32 4.70
N ILE A 73 -4.74 3.83 3.52
CA ILE A 73 -5.08 2.43 3.29
C ILE A 73 -3.89 1.51 3.63
N THR A 74 -2.68 1.89 3.22
CA THR A 74 -1.45 1.16 3.54
C THR A 74 -1.18 1.17 5.05
N PHE A 75 -1.39 2.30 5.73
CA PHE A 75 -1.21 2.37 7.17
C PHE A 75 -2.19 1.48 7.92
N ILE A 76 -3.48 1.49 7.55
CA ILE A 76 -4.50 0.60 8.12
C ILE A 76 -4.13 -0.88 7.90
N HIS A 77 -3.59 -1.22 6.73
CA HIS A 77 -3.10 -2.57 6.42
C HIS A 77 -2.03 -3.03 7.41
N GLU A 78 -1.04 -2.19 7.67
CA GLU A 78 0.05 -2.50 8.60
C GLU A 78 -0.43 -2.53 10.07
N VAL A 79 -1.37 -1.65 10.46
CA VAL A 79 -2.00 -1.68 11.79
C VAL A 79 -2.82 -2.97 11.99
N ALA A 80 -3.47 -3.49 10.95
CA ALA A 80 -4.15 -4.79 11.03
C ALA A 80 -3.17 -5.95 11.28
N HIS A 81 -1.97 -5.92 10.68
CA HIS A 81 -0.91 -6.88 11.01
C HIS A 81 -0.43 -6.75 12.47
N LEU A 82 -0.32 -5.51 12.97
CA LEU A 82 -0.01 -5.24 14.36
C LEU A 82 -1.07 -5.84 15.30
N ASN A 83 -2.36 -5.59 15.05
CA ASN A 83 -3.46 -6.13 15.86
C ASN A 83 -3.47 -7.66 15.87
N GLN A 84 -3.28 -8.28 14.69
CA GLN A 84 -3.16 -9.74 14.59
C GLN A 84 -2.01 -10.26 15.47
N TRP A 85 -0.85 -9.59 15.44
CA TRP A 85 0.30 -9.96 16.26
C TRP A 85 0.01 -9.76 17.75
N LYS A 86 -0.69 -8.70 18.18
CA LYS A 86 -1.03 -8.48 19.59
C LYS A 86 -1.83 -9.65 20.17
N ILE A 87 -2.74 -10.23 19.39
CA ILE A 87 -3.59 -11.35 19.79
C ILE A 87 -2.78 -12.66 19.89
N ARG A 88 -1.94 -12.96 18.89
CA ARG A 88 -1.29 -14.28 18.76
C ARG A 88 0.19 -14.33 19.16
N LYS A 89 0.81 -13.18 19.37
CA LYS A 89 2.27 -12.97 19.52
C LYS A 89 3.11 -13.56 18.37
N ARG A 90 2.47 -13.86 17.25
CA ARG A 90 3.08 -14.36 16.01
C ARG A 90 2.21 -13.97 14.82
N ILE A 91 2.83 -13.76 13.66
CA ILE A 91 2.10 -13.64 12.40
C ILE A 91 1.91 -15.07 11.89
N THR A 92 0.72 -15.65 12.07
CA THR A 92 0.48 -17.06 11.69
C THR A 92 0.34 -17.21 10.19
N VAL A 93 -0.61 -16.48 9.61
CA VAL A 93 -0.96 -16.52 8.20
C VAL A 93 -1.13 -15.08 7.76
N PRO A 94 -0.26 -14.58 6.87
CA PRO A 94 -0.45 -13.28 6.25
C PRO A 94 -1.86 -13.23 5.65
N HIS A 95 -2.64 -12.22 6.08
CA HIS A 95 -3.97 -11.95 5.51
C HIS A 95 -4.96 -13.11 5.66
N GLY A 96 -4.75 -13.95 6.69
CA GLY A 96 -5.71 -14.96 7.13
C GLY A 96 -6.98 -14.35 7.72
N LYS A 97 -7.92 -15.20 8.16
CA LYS A 97 -9.23 -14.77 8.69
C LYS A 97 -9.11 -13.70 9.77
N GLU A 98 -8.14 -13.82 10.67
CA GLU A 98 -7.93 -12.89 11.77
C GLU A 98 -7.49 -11.51 11.28
N TRP A 99 -6.52 -11.47 10.37
CA TRP A 99 -6.09 -10.21 9.76
C TRP A 99 -7.24 -9.54 8.99
N LYS A 100 -8.02 -10.31 8.21
CA LYS A 100 -9.18 -9.77 7.47
C LYS A 100 -10.20 -9.15 8.40
N ASN A 101 -10.45 -9.77 9.56
CA ASN A 101 -11.35 -9.24 10.57
C ASN A 101 -10.82 -7.93 11.18
N GLU A 102 -9.54 -7.86 11.52
CA GLU A 102 -8.93 -6.63 12.05
C GLU A 102 -8.91 -5.50 11.02
N TYR A 103 -8.56 -5.80 9.77
CA TYR A 103 -8.61 -4.85 8.68
C TYR A 103 -10.03 -4.29 8.46
N LYS A 104 -11.07 -5.15 8.51
CA LYS A 104 -12.49 -4.75 8.49
C LYS A 104 -12.86 -3.84 9.65
N LYS A 105 -12.45 -4.17 10.87
CA LYS A 105 -12.74 -3.35 12.05
C LYS A 105 -12.14 -1.96 11.95
N LEU A 106 -10.87 -1.87 11.52
CA LEU A 106 -10.15 -0.59 11.39
C LEU A 106 -10.69 0.27 10.25
N MET A 107 -11.06 -0.34 9.12
CA MET A 107 -11.53 0.38 7.93
C MET A 107 -12.98 0.89 8.06
N MET A 108 -13.82 0.18 8.80
CA MET A 108 -15.25 0.52 8.95
C MET A 108 -15.53 1.95 9.45
N PRO A 109 -14.91 2.46 10.53
CA PRO A 109 -15.12 3.85 10.93
C PRO A 109 -14.66 4.83 9.86
N ILE A 110 -13.52 4.56 9.21
CA ILE A 110 -12.98 5.43 8.15
C ILE A 110 -13.94 5.56 6.96
N LEU A 111 -14.59 4.45 6.57
CA LEU A 111 -15.60 4.45 5.49
C LEU A 111 -16.86 5.25 5.85
N ARG A 112 -17.25 5.32 7.13
CA ARG A 112 -18.45 6.04 7.59
C ARG A 112 -18.24 7.55 7.69
N GLU A 113 -17.02 8.00 7.95
CA GLU A 113 -16.66 9.42 8.12
C GLU A 113 -16.53 10.19 6.78
N HIS A 114 -16.85 9.57 5.65
CA HIS A 114 -16.72 10.17 4.32
C HIS A 114 -15.30 10.72 4.06
N ILE A 115 -14.28 10.04 4.60
CA ILE A 115 -12.86 10.37 4.42
C ILE A 115 -12.42 10.07 2.98
N PHE A 116 -12.91 8.95 2.43
CA PHE A 116 -12.61 8.54 1.08
C PHE A 116 -13.65 9.11 0.10
N PRO A 117 -13.21 9.56 -1.08
CA PRO A 117 -14.08 9.85 -2.21
C PRO A 117 -14.95 8.63 -2.63
N PRO A 118 -16.10 8.86 -3.29
CA PRO A 118 -17.05 7.79 -3.59
C PRO A 118 -16.49 6.64 -4.45
N ASP A 119 -15.59 6.92 -5.39
CA ASP A 119 -14.95 5.91 -6.24
C ASP A 119 -14.00 5.01 -5.43
N ILE A 120 -13.21 5.58 -4.51
CA ILE A 120 -12.38 4.83 -3.58
C ILE A 120 -13.24 4.01 -2.63
N VAL A 121 -14.34 4.55 -2.10
CA VAL A 121 -15.28 3.80 -1.24
C VAL A 121 -15.82 2.58 -1.98
N LYS A 122 -16.24 2.75 -3.25
CA LYS A 122 -16.72 1.66 -4.08
C LYS A 122 -15.65 0.59 -4.28
N ALA A 123 -14.45 0.98 -4.71
CA ALA A 123 -13.35 0.05 -4.93
C ALA A 123 -12.92 -0.68 -3.63
N LEU A 124 -12.96 0.02 -2.48
CA LEU A 124 -12.71 -0.58 -1.18
C LEU A 124 -13.80 -1.59 -0.80
N ASN A 125 -15.08 -1.28 -0.99
CA ASN A 125 -16.17 -2.22 -0.66
C ASN A 125 -16.01 -3.56 -1.40
N ASP A 126 -15.59 -3.53 -2.66
CA ASP A 126 -15.29 -4.73 -3.45
C ASP A 126 -14.06 -5.46 -2.89
N TYR A 127 -12.96 -4.74 -2.65
CA TYR A 127 -11.73 -5.29 -2.06
C TYR A 127 -11.99 -5.95 -0.69
N MET A 128 -12.87 -5.36 0.13
CA MET A 128 -13.20 -5.82 1.47
C MET A 128 -13.97 -7.14 1.52
N GLN A 129 -14.54 -7.60 0.40
CA GLN A 129 -15.13 -8.94 0.32
C GLN A 129 -14.07 -10.01 0.55
N ASN A 130 -12.88 -9.84 -0.05
CA ASN A 130 -11.78 -10.78 0.10
C ASN A 130 -10.41 -10.07 0.00
N PRO A 131 -10.00 -9.31 1.03
CA PRO A 131 -8.79 -8.50 0.93
C PRO A 131 -7.56 -9.41 0.89
N ALA A 132 -6.79 -9.29 -0.20
CA ALA A 132 -5.59 -10.08 -0.46
C ALA A 132 -4.32 -9.44 0.11
N ALA A 133 -3.19 -10.15 -0.03
CA ALA A 133 -1.96 -9.94 0.73
C ALA A 133 -1.27 -8.58 0.60
N THR A 134 -1.69 -7.75 -0.35
CA THR A 134 -1.30 -6.35 -0.41
C THR A 134 -2.45 -5.57 -1.06
N SER A 135 -2.70 -4.34 -0.61
CA SER A 135 -3.52 -3.35 -1.35
C SER A 135 -3.03 -3.19 -2.79
N CYS A 136 -1.76 -3.54 -3.04
CA CYS A 136 -1.03 -3.58 -4.32
C CYS A 136 -1.41 -4.72 -5.27
N THR A 137 -2.37 -5.59 -4.91
CA THR A 137 -2.78 -6.72 -5.77
C THR A 137 -4.17 -6.58 -6.35
N ASP A 138 -5.02 -5.72 -5.79
CA ASP A 138 -6.32 -5.45 -6.39
C ASP A 138 -6.18 -4.38 -7.48
N HIS A 139 -6.35 -4.82 -8.73
CA HIS A 139 -6.16 -3.95 -9.89
C HIS A 139 -7.17 -2.80 -9.89
N HIS A 140 -8.40 -3.04 -9.43
CA HIS A 140 -9.44 -2.01 -9.44
C HIS A 140 -9.16 -0.92 -8.41
N LEU A 141 -8.84 -1.31 -7.17
CA LEU A 141 -8.45 -0.38 -6.12
C LEU A 141 -7.20 0.42 -6.51
N LEU A 142 -6.19 -0.22 -7.09
CA LEU A 142 -4.98 0.47 -7.53
C LEU A 142 -5.22 1.46 -8.66
N ARG A 143 -6.00 1.09 -9.69
CA ARG A 143 -6.37 2.04 -10.75
C ARG A 143 -7.11 3.24 -10.17
N THR A 144 -8.03 2.99 -9.24
CA THR A 144 -8.82 4.04 -8.61
C THR A 144 -7.92 4.97 -7.79
N LEU A 145 -7.02 4.42 -6.97
CA LEU A 145 -6.07 5.22 -6.18
C LEU A 145 -5.11 6.02 -7.05
N ARG A 146 -4.71 5.50 -8.21
CA ARG A 146 -3.85 6.22 -9.17
C ARG A 146 -4.48 7.49 -9.72
N ASN A 147 -5.80 7.65 -9.66
CA ASN A 147 -6.47 8.90 -10.06
C ASN A 147 -6.16 10.06 -9.11
N TYR A 148 -5.60 9.78 -7.94
CA TYR A 148 -5.24 10.75 -6.92
C TYR A 148 -3.73 10.98 -6.81
N ASP A 149 -2.93 10.34 -7.67
CA ASP A 149 -1.50 10.62 -7.78
C ASP A 149 -1.27 11.98 -8.45
N LYS A 150 -0.16 12.64 -8.10
CA LYS A 150 0.22 13.90 -8.72
C LYS A 150 0.51 13.69 -10.21
N PRO A 151 0.08 14.59 -11.11
CA PRO A 151 0.33 14.45 -12.55
C PRO A 151 1.82 14.31 -12.91
N GLU A 152 2.67 14.98 -12.14
CA GLU A 152 4.14 15.02 -12.30
C GLU A 152 4.81 13.66 -12.11
N ASP A 153 4.19 12.77 -11.33
CA ASP A 153 4.77 11.50 -10.90
C ASP A 153 4.31 10.30 -11.77
N ARG A 154 3.34 10.52 -12.66
CA ARG A 154 2.66 9.46 -13.42
C ARG A 154 3.54 8.89 -14.53
N TRP A 155 4.08 7.70 -14.28
CA TRP A 155 4.53 6.81 -15.36
C TRP A 155 3.32 6.12 -15.99
N LEU A 156 3.46 5.70 -17.24
CA LEU A 156 2.47 4.82 -17.87
C LEU A 156 2.34 3.53 -17.06
N THR A 157 1.18 2.92 -17.11
CA THR A 157 0.94 1.55 -16.69
C THR A 157 1.37 0.59 -17.79
N LEU A 158 1.65 -0.66 -17.41
CA LEU A 158 1.90 -1.73 -18.37
C LEU A 158 0.70 -1.98 -19.30
N GLU A 159 -0.53 -1.75 -18.86
CA GLU A 159 -1.72 -1.89 -19.71
C GLU A 159 -1.86 -0.81 -20.78
N GLU A 160 -1.30 0.38 -20.55
CA GLU A 160 -1.34 1.51 -21.49
C GLU A 160 -0.34 1.39 -22.65
N ILE A 161 0.60 0.45 -22.59
CA ILE A 161 1.61 0.26 -23.66
C ILE A 161 1.26 -0.93 -24.56
N GLU A 162 1.70 -0.90 -25.82
CA GLU A 162 1.37 -1.95 -26.80
C GLU A 162 2.08 -3.29 -26.50
N THR A 163 1.45 -4.40 -26.90
CA THR A 163 2.11 -5.72 -26.89
C THR A 163 3.32 -5.70 -27.82
N GLY A 164 4.44 -6.29 -27.41
CA GLY A 164 5.71 -6.22 -28.11
C GLY A 164 6.58 -5.02 -27.71
N ALA A 165 6.01 -4.01 -27.04
CA ALA A 165 6.78 -2.86 -26.57
C ALA A 165 7.84 -3.29 -25.54
N ARG A 166 9.03 -2.69 -25.67
CA ARG A 166 10.10 -2.79 -24.68
C ARG A 166 9.90 -1.69 -23.65
N PHE A 167 10.06 -2.01 -22.37
CA PHE A 167 9.84 -1.05 -21.30
C PHE A 167 10.77 -1.31 -20.11
N LYS A 168 11.04 -0.27 -19.32
CA LYS A 168 11.70 -0.39 -18.02
C LYS A 168 10.70 -0.17 -16.88
N ILE A 169 10.86 -0.92 -15.80
CA ILE A 169 10.17 -0.63 -14.53
C ILE A 169 11.06 0.23 -13.64
N ARG A 170 10.51 0.77 -12.55
CA ARG A 170 11.23 1.66 -11.59
C ARG A 170 12.53 1.07 -11.03
N THR A 171 12.70 -0.26 -10.99
CA THR A 171 13.97 -0.91 -10.56
C THR A 171 15.08 -0.82 -11.61
N GLY A 172 14.79 -0.30 -12.81
CA GLY A 172 15.70 -0.28 -13.96
C GLY A 172 15.71 -1.57 -14.77
N ARG A 173 15.04 -2.63 -14.31
CA ARG A 173 14.89 -3.88 -15.08
C ARG A 173 14.08 -3.63 -16.34
N VAL A 174 14.49 -4.27 -17.43
CA VAL A 174 13.92 -4.07 -18.77
C VAL A 174 13.22 -5.32 -19.25
N PHE A 175 12.02 -5.15 -19.79
CA PHE A 175 11.13 -6.22 -20.22
C PHE A 175 10.57 -5.95 -21.61
N ILE A 176 10.00 -6.99 -22.22
CA ILE A 176 9.18 -6.92 -23.42
C ILE A 176 7.78 -7.42 -23.05
N LYS A 177 6.75 -6.60 -23.31
CA LYS A 177 5.35 -6.95 -23.04
C LYS A 177 4.91 -8.03 -24.02
N GLN A 178 4.33 -9.12 -23.52
CA GLN A 178 3.72 -10.18 -24.32
C GLN A 178 2.19 -10.12 -24.16
N HIS A 179 1.51 -11.24 -24.34
CA HIS A 179 0.06 -11.33 -24.20
C HIS A 179 -0.40 -11.16 -22.74
N GLN A 180 -1.67 -10.75 -22.60
CA GLN A 180 -2.36 -10.72 -21.32
C GLN A 180 -2.78 -12.15 -20.92
N LEU A 181 -2.57 -12.49 -19.64
CA LEU A 181 -3.16 -13.68 -19.01
C LEU A 181 -4.54 -13.29 -18.42
N ARG A 182 -5.03 -14.04 -17.42
CA ARG A 182 -6.31 -13.71 -16.76
C ARG A 182 -6.32 -12.32 -16.13
N LYS A 183 -5.25 -11.96 -15.42
CA LYS A 183 -5.14 -10.69 -14.69
C LYS A 183 -3.84 -9.96 -15.00
N ASN A 184 -2.72 -10.68 -15.11
CA ASN A 184 -1.39 -10.10 -15.33
C ASN A 184 -0.96 -10.18 -16.80
N PHE A 185 0.03 -9.41 -17.20
CA PHE A 185 0.70 -9.56 -18.49
C PHE A 185 1.88 -10.52 -18.37
N CYS A 186 2.01 -11.41 -19.35
CA CYS A 186 3.25 -12.13 -19.56
C CYS A 186 4.30 -11.14 -20.08
N CYS A 187 5.52 -11.18 -19.54
CA CYS A 187 6.61 -10.30 -19.91
C CYS A 187 7.92 -11.08 -19.89
N ILE A 188 8.82 -10.80 -20.83
CA ILE A 188 10.15 -11.43 -20.88
C ILE A 188 11.19 -10.40 -20.43
N GLU A 189 11.98 -10.73 -19.41
CA GLU A 189 13.09 -9.87 -19.01
C GLU A 189 14.22 -9.95 -20.05
N VAL A 190 14.66 -8.79 -20.55
CA VAL A 190 15.62 -8.71 -21.67
C VAL A 190 16.96 -9.34 -21.31
N LYS A 191 17.44 -9.16 -20.07
CA LYS A 191 18.75 -9.62 -19.61
C LYS A 191 18.81 -11.13 -19.39
N SER A 192 17.85 -11.68 -18.65
CA SER A 192 17.83 -13.08 -18.23
C SER A 192 17.05 -13.99 -19.18
N LYS A 193 16.26 -13.42 -20.11
CA LYS A 193 15.27 -14.12 -20.94
C LYS A 193 14.19 -14.86 -20.14
N SER A 194 14.11 -14.63 -18.83
CA SER A 194 13.12 -15.27 -17.96
C SER A 194 11.75 -14.63 -18.12
N ILE A 195 10.71 -15.45 -17.93
CA ILE A 195 9.31 -15.03 -18.00
C ILE A 195 8.85 -14.53 -16.63
N TYR A 196 8.14 -13.40 -16.64
CA TYR A 196 7.53 -12.77 -15.48
C TYR A 196 6.06 -12.46 -15.76
N PHE A 197 5.23 -12.54 -14.71
CA PHE A 197 3.83 -12.13 -14.76
C PHE A 197 3.66 -10.80 -14.02
N ILE A 198 3.55 -9.72 -14.77
CA ILE A 198 3.58 -8.36 -14.24
C ILE A 198 2.15 -7.80 -14.17
N ASN A 199 1.83 -7.14 -13.06
CA ASN A 199 0.53 -6.52 -12.83
C ASN A 199 0.26 -5.42 -13.88
N PRO A 200 -0.94 -5.35 -14.50
CA PRO A 200 -1.31 -4.33 -15.48
C PRO A 200 -1.03 -2.90 -15.06
N VAL A 201 -1.22 -2.58 -13.77
CA VAL A 201 -1.07 -1.21 -13.25
C VAL A 201 0.37 -0.88 -12.85
N THR A 202 1.31 -1.80 -13.07
CA THR A 202 2.73 -1.56 -12.79
C THR A 202 3.20 -0.36 -13.59
N GLU A 203 3.87 0.57 -12.93
CA GLU A 203 4.47 1.71 -13.59
C GLU A 203 5.66 1.31 -14.49
N VAL A 204 5.62 1.78 -15.72
CA VAL A 204 6.58 1.49 -16.78
C VAL A 204 6.94 2.76 -17.54
N MET A 205 8.17 2.79 -18.05
CA MET A 205 8.60 3.76 -19.05
C MET A 205 8.92 2.99 -20.33
N PRO A 206 8.20 3.24 -21.45
CA PRO A 206 8.58 2.72 -22.76
C PRO A 206 10.02 3.07 -23.10
N LEU A 207 10.70 2.16 -23.81
CA LEU A 207 12.07 2.33 -24.28
C LEU A 207 12.14 2.46 -25.79
#